data_AF-C0N792-F1
#
_entry.id   AF-C0N792-F1
#
_cell.length_a   1.000
_cell.length_b   1.000
_cell.length_c   1.000
_cell.angle_alpha   90.00
_cell.angle_beta   90.00
_cell.angle_gamma   90.00
#
_symmetry.space_group_name_H-M   'P 1'
#
loop_
_entity.id
_entity.type
_entity.pdbx_description
1 polymer ?
#
loop_
_entity_poly.entity_id
_entity_poly.type
_entity_poly.pdbx_seq_one_letter_code
_entity_poly.pdbx_strand_id
1 'polypeptide(L)'
;MSETKYLKVFLDDIGHSVHCMNTIAVSLSQLTKETTPPKELNISWNPGNVDSSSINARRFAIKSSIVYSVESLFEYLSKISKDNFWSGTGKNFNESSKQNISKADRVSDFLTGIPNIEKEWMILTELLCHWRNKVVHASSSNACISKSSKQYLRERSQQIFDDLHHFDVNIALDNFENKKFTLKDVTTLITMLIKCARAVDSYFISTAKSLSDASIYEALLSNDSFQTIVKQSESGKRYRQSIKWVELNYGFLGKGTIESVVKAT
;
A
#
# COMPACT_ATOMS: atom_id res chain seq x y z
N MET A 1 7.76 -0.19 -16.85
CA MET A 1 8.51 -0.51 -15.62
C MET A 1 8.10 -1.92 -15.21
N SER A 2 9.02 -2.81 -14.87
CA SER A 2 8.65 -4.14 -14.36
C SER A 2 8.13 -3.98 -12.93
N GLU A 3 7.06 -4.68 -12.57
CA GLU A 3 6.43 -4.63 -11.24
C GLU A 3 6.34 -6.05 -10.67
N THR A 4 6.46 -6.21 -9.35
CA THR A 4 6.22 -7.52 -8.73
C THR A 4 4.73 -7.85 -8.67
N LYS A 5 4.40 -9.14 -8.51
CA LYS A 5 3.02 -9.56 -8.22
C LYS A 5 2.46 -8.93 -6.94
N TYR A 6 3.33 -8.59 -5.97
CA TYR A 6 2.92 -7.98 -4.70
C TYR A 6 2.44 -6.55 -4.92
N LEU A 7 3.21 -5.75 -5.68
CA LEU A 7 2.81 -4.38 -6.01
C LEU A 7 1.54 -4.38 -6.86
N LYS A 8 1.42 -5.30 -7.82
CA LYS A 8 0.23 -5.39 -8.67
C LYS A 8 -1.05 -5.57 -7.85
N VAL A 9 -1.08 -6.57 -6.96
CA VAL A 9 -2.22 -6.81 -6.06
C VAL A 9 -2.54 -5.58 -5.23
N PHE A 10 -1.51 -4.94 -4.65
CA PHE A 10 -1.68 -3.73 -3.86
C PHE A 10 -2.26 -2.54 -4.65
N LEU A 11 -1.78 -2.32 -5.89
CA LEU A 11 -2.29 -1.25 -6.74
C LEU A 11 -3.72 -1.52 -7.22
N ASP A 12 -4.06 -2.76 -7.53
CA ASP A 12 -5.41 -3.17 -7.91
C ASP A 12 -6.39 -2.92 -6.76
N ASP A 13 -6.03 -3.35 -5.54
CA ASP A 13 -6.81 -3.15 -4.32
C ASP A 13 -7.06 -1.65 -4.04
N ILE A 14 -6.00 -0.83 -4.02
CA ILE A 14 -6.13 0.60 -3.75
C ILE A 14 -6.90 1.31 -4.87
N GLY A 15 -6.63 0.96 -6.12
CA GLY A 15 -7.34 1.50 -7.27
C GLY A 15 -8.84 1.27 -7.17
N HIS A 16 -9.24 0.05 -6.80
CA HIS A 16 -10.64 -0.29 -6.57
C HIS A 16 -11.26 0.52 -5.41
N SER A 17 -10.56 0.60 -4.27
CA SER A 17 -11.01 1.36 -3.10
C SER A 17 -11.22 2.85 -3.41
N VAL A 18 -10.24 3.49 -4.06
CA VAL A 18 -10.32 4.89 -4.47
C VAL A 18 -11.44 5.11 -5.49
N HIS A 19 -11.60 4.18 -6.45
CA HIS A 19 -12.69 4.25 -7.41
C HIS A 19 -14.07 4.18 -6.74
N CYS A 20 -14.27 3.26 -5.79
CA CYS A 20 -15.49 3.17 -4.99
C CYS A 20 -15.74 4.45 -4.19
N MET A 21 -14.72 4.98 -3.51
CA MET A 21 -14.79 6.24 -2.78
C MET A 21 -15.27 7.40 -3.66
N ASN A 22 -14.65 7.56 -4.83
CA ASN A 22 -14.96 8.62 -5.77
C ASN A 22 -16.36 8.46 -6.35
N THR A 23 -16.75 7.23 -6.72
CA THR A 23 -18.09 6.92 -7.24
C THR A 23 -19.17 7.26 -6.22
N ILE A 24 -18.96 6.88 -4.95
CA ILE A 24 -19.86 7.26 -3.86
C ILE A 24 -19.89 8.78 -3.70
N ALA A 25 -18.73 9.45 -3.65
CA ALA A 25 -18.67 10.90 -3.45
C ALA A 25 -19.37 11.69 -4.56
N VAL A 26 -19.24 11.25 -5.82
CA VAL A 26 -19.94 11.81 -6.99
C VAL A 26 -21.43 11.54 -6.91
N SER A 27 -21.85 10.31 -6.64
CA SER A 27 -23.27 9.98 -6.51
C SER A 27 -23.96 10.80 -5.41
N LEU A 28 -23.28 10.94 -4.27
CA LEU A 28 -23.74 11.73 -3.13
C LEU A 28 -23.81 13.24 -3.41
N SER A 29 -23.06 13.77 -4.39
CA SER A 29 -23.13 15.19 -4.76
C SER A 29 -24.37 15.53 -5.60
N GLN A 30 -25.07 14.53 -6.12
CA GLN A 30 -26.29 14.68 -6.90
C GLN A 30 -27.57 14.51 -6.07
N LEU A 31 -27.47 14.15 -4.79
CA LEU A 31 -28.64 14.00 -3.94
C LEU A 31 -29.30 15.35 -3.67
N THR A 32 -30.63 15.36 -3.73
CA THR A 32 -31.49 16.51 -3.45
C THR A 32 -32.58 16.10 -2.46
N LYS A 33 -33.34 17.06 -1.93
CA LYS A 33 -34.42 16.76 -0.97
C LYS A 33 -35.54 15.93 -1.60
N GLU A 34 -35.65 15.99 -2.91
CA GLU A 34 -36.63 15.30 -3.74
C GLU A 34 -36.16 13.90 -4.16
N THR A 35 -34.90 13.53 -3.88
CA THR A 35 -34.37 12.22 -4.24
C THR A 35 -35.11 11.12 -3.48
N THR A 36 -35.61 10.13 -4.24
CA THR A 36 -36.27 8.95 -3.71
C THR A 36 -35.51 7.68 -4.14
N PRO A 37 -35.52 6.61 -3.32
CA PRO A 37 -34.85 5.38 -3.69
C PRO A 37 -35.53 4.74 -4.91
N PRO A 38 -34.77 4.27 -5.91
CA PRO A 38 -35.30 3.47 -7.02
C PRO A 38 -36.09 2.26 -6.51
N LYS A 39 -37.22 1.95 -7.16
CA LYS A 39 -38.13 0.87 -6.74
C LYS A 39 -37.44 -0.49 -6.69
N GLU A 40 -36.47 -0.70 -7.58
CA GLU A 40 -35.72 -1.94 -7.74
C GLU A 40 -34.80 -2.23 -6.55
N LEU A 41 -34.38 -1.20 -5.80
CA LEU A 41 -33.48 -1.39 -4.66
C LEU A 41 -34.17 -2.05 -3.46
N ASN A 42 -35.51 -2.02 -3.37
CA ASN A 42 -36.27 -2.61 -2.27
C ASN A 42 -35.75 -2.22 -0.87
N ILE A 43 -35.33 -0.96 -0.70
CA ILE A 43 -34.84 -0.41 0.58
C ILE A 43 -35.72 0.73 1.08
N SER A 44 -35.79 0.87 2.40
CA SER A 44 -36.35 2.06 3.04
C SER A 44 -35.26 3.11 3.21
N TRP A 45 -35.38 4.24 2.50
CA TRP A 45 -34.51 5.40 2.67
C TRP A 45 -35.34 6.68 2.62
N ASN A 46 -35.51 7.30 3.80
CA ASN A 46 -36.23 8.55 3.98
C ASN A 46 -35.51 9.40 5.05
N PRO A 47 -34.38 10.02 4.72
CA PRO A 47 -33.58 10.75 5.71
C PRO A 47 -34.29 12.03 6.15
N GLY A 48 -34.22 12.36 7.44
CA GLY A 48 -34.75 13.65 7.92
C GLY A 48 -34.03 14.87 7.33
N ASN A 49 -32.76 14.71 6.94
CA ASN A 49 -31.97 15.75 6.27
C ASN A 49 -31.01 15.10 5.26
N VAL A 50 -31.30 15.27 3.96
CA VAL A 50 -30.50 14.68 2.87
C VAL A 50 -29.04 15.15 2.89
N ASP A 51 -28.80 16.44 3.15
CA ASP A 51 -27.44 16.99 3.17
C ASP A 51 -26.58 16.35 4.26
N SER A 52 -27.15 16.21 5.47
CA SER A 52 -26.48 15.57 6.60
C SER A 52 -26.23 14.08 6.34
N SER A 53 -27.20 13.37 5.76
CA SER A 53 -27.03 11.97 5.36
C SER A 53 -25.95 11.83 4.28
N SER A 54 -25.91 12.72 3.29
CA SER A 54 -24.90 12.74 2.24
C SER A 54 -23.49 12.98 2.80
N ILE A 55 -23.33 13.97 3.69
CA ILE A 55 -22.06 14.26 4.36
C ILE A 55 -21.59 13.04 5.18
N ASN A 56 -22.49 12.39 5.92
CA ASN A 56 -22.14 11.23 6.74
C ASN A 56 -21.78 10.01 5.89
N ALA A 57 -22.51 9.75 4.82
CA ALA A 57 -22.19 8.67 3.87
C ALA A 57 -20.85 8.91 3.17
N ARG A 58 -20.54 10.16 2.80
CA ARG A 58 -19.23 10.53 2.24
C ARG A 58 -18.11 10.27 3.24
N ARG A 59 -18.30 10.67 4.51
CA ARG A 59 -17.32 10.41 5.58
C ARG A 59 -17.11 8.91 5.80
N PHE A 60 -18.17 8.11 5.70
CA PHE A 60 -18.07 6.65 5.76
C PHE A 60 -17.21 6.11 4.62
N ALA A 61 -17.46 6.50 3.37
CA ALA A 61 -16.66 6.08 2.22
C ALA A 61 -15.17 6.45 2.37
N ILE A 62 -14.87 7.67 2.85
CA ILE A 62 -13.51 8.12 3.12
C ILE A 62 -12.84 7.25 4.20
N LYS A 63 -13.51 7.01 5.33
CA LYS A 63 -13.01 6.15 6.41
C LYS A 63 -12.71 4.73 5.92
N SER A 64 -13.63 4.13 5.17
CA SER A 64 -13.44 2.80 4.59
C SER A 64 -12.22 2.76 3.66
N SER A 65 -12.01 3.81 2.87
CA SER A 65 -10.87 3.91 1.95
C SER A 65 -9.53 4.05 2.67
N ILE A 66 -9.49 4.81 3.77
CA ILE A 66 -8.32 4.88 4.66
C ILE A 66 -7.97 3.48 5.18
N VAL A 67 -8.95 2.79 5.76
CA VAL A 67 -8.74 1.46 6.36
C VAL A 67 -8.23 0.49 5.31
N TYR A 68 -8.93 0.40 4.18
CA TYR A 68 -8.59 -0.53 3.11
C TYR A 68 -7.19 -0.26 2.55
N SER A 69 -6.86 0.99 2.24
CA SER A 69 -5.54 1.34 1.67
C SER A 69 -4.38 1.03 2.62
N VAL A 70 -4.56 1.28 3.92
CA VAL A 70 -3.52 0.99 4.93
C VAL A 70 -3.39 -0.50 5.19
N GLU A 71 -4.49 -1.26 5.21
CA GLU A 71 -4.41 -2.72 5.35
C GLU A 71 -3.74 -3.36 4.13
N SER A 72 -4.07 -2.91 2.92
CA SER A 72 -3.39 -3.36 1.69
C SER A 72 -1.89 -3.04 1.74
N LEU A 73 -1.49 -1.88 2.25
CA LEU A 73 -0.07 -1.56 2.48
C LEU A 73 0.57 -2.53 3.48
N PHE A 74 -0.07 -2.79 4.62
CA PHE A 74 0.47 -3.70 5.62
C PHE A 74 0.62 -5.11 5.07
N GLU A 75 -0.34 -5.58 4.27
CA GLU A 75 -0.26 -6.88 3.60
C GLU A 75 0.85 -6.91 2.55
N TYR A 76 0.97 -5.87 1.73
CA TYR A 76 2.05 -5.72 0.76
C TYR A 76 3.44 -5.79 1.42
N LEU A 77 3.68 -4.95 2.43
CA LEU A 77 4.94 -4.92 3.18
C LEU A 77 5.22 -6.24 3.91
N SER A 78 4.17 -6.89 4.43
CA SER A 78 4.28 -8.21 5.07
C SER A 78 4.70 -9.29 4.07
N LYS A 79 4.08 -9.33 2.88
CA LYS A 79 4.35 -10.32 1.83
C LYS A 79 5.74 -10.14 1.24
N ILE A 80 6.13 -8.91 0.90
CA ILE A 80 7.45 -8.64 0.33
C ILE A 80 8.57 -9.00 1.32
N SER A 81 8.34 -8.76 2.62
CA SER A 81 9.30 -9.10 3.68
C SER A 81 9.50 -10.60 3.88
N LYS A 82 8.57 -11.44 3.40
CA LYS A 82 8.65 -12.91 3.47
C LYS A 82 9.28 -13.52 2.23
N ASP A 83 9.50 -12.73 1.18
CA ASP A 83 10.06 -13.24 -0.06
C ASP A 83 11.57 -13.40 0.07
N ASN A 84 12.11 -14.52 -0.42
CA ASN A 84 13.51 -14.89 -0.22
C ASN A 84 14.48 -13.91 -0.89
N PHE A 85 14.05 -13.23 -1.96
CA PHE A 85 14.83 -12.17 -2.60
C PHE A 85 14.98 -10.91 -1.74
N TRP A 86 14.17 -10.76 -0.68
CA TRP A 86 14.21 -9.61 0.22
C TRP A 86 15.13 -9.83 1.44
N SER A 87 15.43 -11.08 1.79
CA SER A 87 16.17 -11.46 3.00
C SER A 87 17.51 -10.72 3.16
N GLY A 88 18.22 -10.47 2.06
CA GLY A 88 19.51 -9.75 2.05
C GLY A 88 19.44 -8.25 2.40
N THR A 89 18.24 -7.66 2.47
CA THR A 89 18.09 -6.22 2.78
C THR A 89 18.22 -5.90 4.27
N GLY A 90 18.14 -6.91 5.15
CA GLY A 90 18.11 -6.72 6.61
C GLY A 90 16.83 -6.02 7.12
N LYS A 91 15.81 -5.87 6.28
CA LYS A 91 14.53 -5.23 6.62
C LYS A 91 13.41 -6.26 6.67
N ASN A 92 12.62 -6.27 7.73
CA ASN A 92 11.47 -7.15 7.82
C ASN A 92 10.28 -6.45 8.49
N PHE A 93 9.23 -6.18 7.72
CA PHE A 93 8.01 -5.56 8.25
C PHE A 93 7.24 -6.47 9.22
N ASN A 94 7.53 -7.78 9.25
CA ASN A 94 6.91 -8.73 10.16
C ASN A 94 7.64 -8.84 11.50
N GLU A 95 8.87 -8.35 11.59
CA GLU A 95 9.66 -8.28 12.84
C GLU A 95 9.75 -6.85 13.39
N SER A 96 9.95 -6.74 14.69
CA SER A 96 10.20 -5.46 15.36
C SER A 96 11.34 -5.62 16.35
N SER A 97 12.29 -4.69 16.30
CA SER A 97 13.36 -4.58 17.30
C SER A 97 12.88 -4.02 18.63
N LYS A 98 11.71 -3.38 18.65
CA LYS A 98 11.11 -2.75 19.85
C LYS A 98 9.86 -3.50 20.29
N GLN A 99 9.72 -3.76 21.59
CA GLN A 99 8.48 -4.27 22.16
C GLN A 99 7.35 -3.22 21.99
N ASN A 100 6.14 -3.68 21.66
CA ASN A 100 4.91 -2.88 21.59
C ASN A 100 4.88 -1.73 20.55
N ILE A 101 5.67 -1.81 19.48
CA ILE A 101 5.56 -0.84 18.38
C ILE A 101 4.30 -1.08 17.55
N SER A 102 3.59 -0.02 17.16
CA SER A 102 2.41 -0.15 16.31
C SER A 102 2.81 -0.48 14.86
N LYS A 103 1.92 -1.11 14.08
CA LYS A 103 2.15 -1.30 12.63
C LYS A 103 2.35 0.03 11.89
N ALA A 104 1.74 1.12 12.35
CA ALA A 104 1.91 2.43 11.76
C ALA A 104 3.35 2.94 11.91
N ASP A 105 3.92 2.83 13.12
CA ASP A 105 5.31 3.26 13.36
C ASP A 105 6.31 2.38 12.59
N ARG A 106 6.03 1.07 12.48
CA ARG A 106 6.85 0.14 11.70
C ARG A 106 6.94 0.49 10.22
N VAL A 107 5.96 1.19 9.65
CA VAL A 107 6.04 1.64 8.26
C VAL A 107 7.20 2.62 8.10
N SER A 108 7.31 3.62 8.98
CA SER A 108 8.40 4.60 8.95
C SER A 108 9.77 3.92 9.08
N ASP A 109 9.91 3.01 10.05
CA ASP A 109 11.13 2.23 10.27
C ASP A 109 11.48 1.35 9.05
N PHE A 110 10.48 0.73 8.41
CA PHE A 110 10.68 -0.09 7.23
C PHE A 110 11.15 0.73 6.03
N LEU A 111 10.48 1.86 5.74
CA LEU A 111 10.74 2.73 4.60
C LEU A 111 12.09 3.47 4.71
N THR A 112 12.57 3.71 5.93
CA THR A 112 13.84 4.41 6.17
C THR A 112 15.01 3.73 5.44
N GLY A 113 15.72 4.48 4.59
CA GLY A 113 16.89 3.97 3.86
C GLY A 113 16.56 3.19 2.57
N ILE A 114 15.28 3.06 2.19
CA ILE A 114 14.91 2.59 0.87
C ILE A 114 15.18 3.72 -0.15
N PRO A 115 15.91 3.47 -1.26
CA PRO A 115 16.21 4.49 -2.26
C PRO A 115 14.94 5.11 -2.86
N ASN A 116 15.04 6.37 -3.27
CA ASN A 116 13.95 7.13 -3.93
C ASN A 116 12.68 7.29 -3.09
N ILE A 117 12.77 7.18 -1.76
CA ILE A 117 11.72 7.60 -0.84
C ILE A 117 12.11 8.92 -0.21
N GLU A 118 11.36 9.97 -0.53
CA GLU A 118 11.51 11.26 0.12
C GLU A 118 11.00 11.20 1.56
N LYS A 119 11.66 11.95 2.45
CA LYS A 119 11.31 11.96 3.87
C LYS A 119 9.88 12.44 4.12
N GLU A 120 9.39 13.39 3.32
CA GLU A 120 8.00 13.83 3.37
C GLU A 120 7.01 12.70 3.04
N TRP A 121 7.26 11.90 2.00
CA TRP A 121 6.36 10.81 1.59
C TRP A 121 6.26 9.75 2.69
N MET A 122 7.39 9.44 3.33
CA MET A 122 7.44 8.53 4.48
C MET A 122 6.60 9.04 5.65
N ILE A 123 6.77 10.32 6.04
CA ILE A 123 6.01 10.92 7.15
C ILE A 123 4.51 10.98 6.81
N LEU A 124 4.15 11.34 5.58
CA LEU A 124 2.75 11.40 5.16
C LEU A 124 2.10 10.00 5.08
N THR A 125 2.87 8.99 4.69
CA THR A 125 2.42 7.58 4.74
C THR A 125 2.21 7.11 6.18
N GLU A 126 3.13 7.43 7.09
CA GLU A 126 3.00 7.17 8.53
C GLU A 126 1.76 7.88 9.11
N LEU A 127 1.52 9.14 8.72
CA LEU A 127 0.35 9.91 9.11
C LEU A 127 -0.95 9.19 8.72
N LEU A 128 -1.05 8.66 7.49
CA LEU A 128 -2.23 7.91 7.05
C LEU A 128 -2.43 6.61 7.87
N CYS A 129 -1.35 5.92 8.20
CA CYS A 129 -1.40 4.71 9.03
C CYS A 129 -1.92 5.02 10.44
N HIS A 130 -1.48 6.13 11.05
CA HIS A 130 -2.02 6.61 12.31
C HIS A 130 -3.46 7.11 12.19
N TRP A 131 -3.82 7.70 11.04
CA TRP A 131 -5.19 8.15 10.80
C TRP A 131 -6.15 6.96 10.76
N ARG A 132 -5.73 5.85 10.15
CA ARG A 132 -6.44 4.56 10.20
C ARG A 132 -6.64 4.10 11.65
N ASN A 133 -5.64 4.22 12.52
CA ASN A 133 -5.80 3.83 13.92
C ASN A 133 -6.87 4.67 14.63
N LYS A 134 -6.99 5.96 14.31
CA LYS A 134 -8.08 6.82 14.82
C LYS A 134 -9.45 6.44 14.24
N VAL A 135 -9.51 5.88 13.02
CA VAL A 135 -10.76 5.36 12.42
C VAL A 135 -11.20 4.08 13.12
N VAL A 136 -10.29 3.11 13.27
CA VAL A 136 -10.60 1.77 13.81
C VAL A 136 -10.75 1.77 15.32
N HIS A 137 -9.93 2.52 16.05
CA HIS A 137 -9.91 2.58 17.51
C HIS A 137 -10.39 3.96 18.01
N ALA A 138 -11.56 4.39 17.54
CA ALA A 138 -12.04 5.77 17.71
C ALA A 138 -12.12 6.26 19.17
N SER A 139 -12.37 5.36 20.12
CA SER A 139 -12.52 5.66 21.55
C SER A 139 -11.21 5.64 22.35
N SER A 140 -10.18 4.92 21.88
CA SER A 140 -8.96 4.65 22.67
C SER A 140 -7.65 4.99 21.95
N SER A 141 -7.70 5.44 20.70
CA SER A 141 -6.50 5.71 19.92
C SER A 141 -5.76 6.97 20.39
N ASN A 142 -4.54 6.77 20.89
CA ASN A 142 -3.54 7.82 21.12
C ASN A 142 -2.59 7.98 19.92
N ALA A 143 -3.00 7.54 18.73
CA ALA A 143 -2.18 7.57 17.52
C ALA A 143 -1.74 9.00 17.19
N CYS A 144 -0.43 9.17 17.00
CA CYS A 144 0.19 10.43 16.64
C CYS A 144 1.51 10.19 15.90
N ILE A 145 1.85 11.10 15.00
CA ILE A 145 3.20 11.19 14.45
C ILE A 145 4.10 12.02 15.39
N SER A 146 5.41 11.78 15.34
CA SER A 146 6.38 12.46 16.20
C SER A 146 6.40 13.98 16.02
N LYS A 147 6.76 14.72 17.09
CA LYS A 147 6.87 16.20 17.05
C LYS A 147 7.84 16.68 15.97
N SER A 148 8.97 16.00 15.81
CA SER A 148 9.97 16.28 14.77
C SER A 148 9.41 16.10 13.36
N SER A 149 8.57 15.08 13.15
CA SER A 149 7.90 14.86 11.86
C SER A 149 6.87 15.95 11.55
N LYS A 150 6.08 16.37 12.55
CA LYS A 150 5.16 17.51 12.40
C LYS A 150 5.92 18.79 12.05
N GLN A 151 7.01 19.06 12.74
CA GLN A 151 7.86 20.23 12.48
C GLN A 151 8.45 20.18 11.07
N TYR A 152 9.00 19.04 10.66
CA TYR A 152 9.56 18.85 9.32
C TYR A 152 8.55 19.13 8.20
N LEU A 153 7.31 18.66 8.33
CA LEU A 153 6.26 18.94 7.35
C LEU A 153 5.89 20.44 7.34
N ARG A 154 5.82 21.09 8.52
CA ARG A 154 5.49 22.52 8.61
C ARG A 154 6.53 23.41 7.97
N GLU A 155 7.81 23.12 8.20
CA GLU A 155 8.95 23.84 7.60
C GLU A 155 8.93 23.75 6.06
N ARG A 156 8.33 22.70 5.49
CA ARG A 156 8.18 22.48 4.05
C ARG A 156 6.77 22.69 3.53
N SER A 157 5.89 23.29 4.32
CA SER A 157 4.46 23.39 4.00
C SER A 157 4.18 24.04 2.64
N GLN A 158 4.92 25.10 2.27
CA GLN A 158 4.77 25.75 0.98
C GLN A 158 5.20 24.84 -0.18
N GLN A 159 6.37 24.21 -0.07
CA GLN A 159 6.86 23.27 -1.09
C GLN A 159 5.88 22.11 -1.28
N ILE A 160 5.44 21.50 -0.18
CA ILE A 160 4.45 20.41 -0.21
C ILE A 160 3.13 20.88 -0.85
N PHE A 161 2.70 22.10 -0.56
CA PHE A 161 1.50 22.66 -1.15
C PHE A 161 1.62 22.78 -2.68
N ASP A 162 2.75 23.28 -3.17
CA ASP A 162 3.03 23.45 -4.59
C ASP A 162 3.17 22.08 -5.30
N ASP A 163 3.86 21.12 -4.68
CA ASP A 163 4.18 19.81 -5.27
C ASP A 163 3.01 18.80 -5.19
N LEU A 164 2.13 18.91 -4.18
CA LEU A 164 1.07 17.93 -3.88
C LEU A 164 -0.35 18.48 -4.08
N HIS A 165 -0.62 19.14 -5.21
CA HIS A 165 -1.96 19.61 -5.59
C HIS A 165 -2.63 20.51 -4.53
N HIS A 166 -1.89 21.50 -4.02
CA HIS A 166 -2.35 22.43 -3.00
C HIS A 166 -2.67 21.74 -1.65
N PHE A 167 -2.00 20.64 -1.32
CA PHE A 167 -2.19 19.97 -0.02
C PHE A 167 -1.62 20.83 1.10
N ASP A 168 -2.51 21.34 1.96
CA ASP A 168 -2.14 22.18 3.09
C ASP A 168 -1.81 21.31 4.31
N VAL A 169 -0.52 21.24 4.64
CA VAL A 169 0.00 20.49 5.78
C VAL A 169 -0.65 20.90 7.10
N ASN A 170 -0.87 22.19 7.33
CA ASN A 170 -1.40 22.67 8.61
C ASN A 170 -2.87 22.24 8.78
N ILE A 171 -3.65 22.33 7.70
CA ILE A 171 -5.04 21.86 7.68
C ILE A 171 -5.09 20.33 7.86
N ALA A 172 -4.23 19.58 7.17
CA ALA A 172 -4.21 18.11 7.28
C ALA A 172 -3.85 17.65 8.70
N LEU A 173 -2.87 18.30 9.34
CA LEU A 173 -2.51 18.02 10.73
C LEU A 173 -3.64 18.39 11.71
N ASP A 174 -4.31 19.52 11.52
CA ASP A 174 -5.48 19.90 12.32
C ASP A 174 -6.64 18.89 12.14
N ASN A 175 -6.92 18.48 10.91
CA ASN A 175 -7.94 17.48 10.61
C ASN A 175 -7.62 16.14 11.28
N PHE A 176 -6.35 15.72 11.26
CA PHE A 176 -5.90 14.51 11.93
C PHE A 176 -6.12 14.56 13.45
N GLU A 177 -5.76 15.66 14.11
CA GLU A 177 -5.98 15.83 15.55
C GLU A 177 -7.48 15.85 15.90
N ASN A 178 -8.27 16.55 15.10
CA ASN A 178 -9.71 16.71 15.30
C ASN A 178 -10.57 15.55 14.77
N LYS A 179 -9.95 14.43 14.33
CA LYS A 179 -10.65 13.27 13.73
C LYS A 179 -11.60 13.67 12.59
N LYS A 180 -11.24 14.70 11.82
CA LYS A 180 -11.93 15.10 10.59
C LYS A 180 -11.35 14.31 9.43
N PHE A 181 -12.14 14.12 8.38
CA PHE A 181 -11.72 13.36 7.20
C PHE A 181 -12.19 14.12 5.97
N THR A 182 -11.26 14.49 5.09
CA THR A 182 -11.58 15.13 3.82
C THR A 182 -11.13 14.24 2.68
N LEU A 183 -11.82 14.35 1.55
CA LEU A 183 -11.48 13.59 0.35
C LEU A 183 -10.07 13.96 -0.13
N LYS A 184 -9.76 15.27 -0.18
CA LYS A 184 -8.47 15.79 -0.61
C LYS A 184 -7.32 15.21 0.20
N ASP A 185 -7.38 15.31 1.53
CA ASP A 185 -6.32 14.82 2.40
C ASP A 185 -6.06 13.32 2.15
N VAL A 186 -7.13 12.53 2.16
CA VAL A 186 -7.01 11.08 2.02
C VAL A 186 -6.47 10.68 0.65
N THR A 187 -6.93 11.31 -0.44
CA THR A 187 -6.40 11.03 -1.78
C THR A 187 -4.91 11.39 -1.92
N THR A 188 -4.48 12.52 -1.35
CA THR A 188 -3.06 12.91 -1.35
C THR A 188 -2.22 11.93 -0.54
N LEU A 189 -2.69 11.54 0.65
CA LEU A 189 -1.97 10.59 1.49
C LEU A 189 -1.90 9.18 0.87
N ILE A 190 -2.97 8.72 0.22
CA ILE A 190 -2.95 7.46 -0.56
C ILE A 190 -1.93 7.56 -1.69
N THR A 191 -1.80 8.72 -2.33
CA THR A 191 -0.79 8.94 -3.37
C THR A 191 0.63 8.77 -2.81
N MET A 192 0.92 9.32 -1.62
CA MET A 192 2.22 9.15 -0.96
C MET A 192 2.49 7.68 -0.62
N LEU A 193 1.48 6.99 -0.10
CA LEU A 193 1.52 5.56 0.21
C LEU A 193 1.83 4.72 -1.05
N ILE A 194 1.22 5.04 -2.20
CA ILE A 194 1.53 4.41 -3.49
C ILE A 194 2.96 4.69 -3.95
N LYS A 195 3.42 5.95 -3.84
CA LYS A 195 4.79 6.33 -4.21
C LYS A 195 5.82 5.55 -3.38
N CYS A 196 5.62 5.45 -2.07
CA CYS A 196 6.45 4.64 -1.19
C CYS A 196 6.46 3.17 -1.61
N ALA A 197 5.29 2.55 -1.83
CA ALA A 197 5.21 1.15 -2.24
C ALA A 197 5.94 0.87 -3.57
N ARG A 198 5.84 1.77 -4.55
CA ARG A 198 6.57 1.67 -5.83
C ARG A 198 8.08 1.76 -5.66
N ALA A 199 8.56 2.61 -4.75
CA ALA A 199 9.99 2.70 -4.44
C ALA A 199 10.48 1.43 -3.72
N VAL A 200 9.70 0.88 -2.79
CA VAL A 200 9.99 -0.43 -2.18
C VAL A 200 10.07 -1.53 -3.25
N ASP A 201 9.13 -1.57 -4.19
CA ASP A 201 9.09 -2.59 -5.25
C ASP A 201 10.31 -2.48 -6.17
N SER A 202 10.68 -1.25 -6.54
CA SER A 202 11.85 -0.98 -7.35
C SER A 202 13.13 -1.45 -6.65
N TYR A 203 13.24 -1.20 -5.34
CA TYR A 203 14.38 -1.65 -4.53
C TYR A 203 14.43 -3.17 -4.37
N PHE A 204 13.27 -3.84 -4.23
CA PHE A 204 13.18 -5.30 -4.24
C PHE A 204 13.69 -5.86 -5.57
N ILE A 205 13.21 -5.32 -6.69
CA ILE A 205 13.60 -5.77 -8.03
C ILE A 205 15.09 -5.56 -8.27
N SER A 206 15.66 -4.41 -7.88
CA SER A 206 17.10 -4.15 -8.04
C SER A 206 17.93 -5.11 -7.20
N THR A 207 17.49 -5.40 -5.97
CA THR A 207 18.17 -6.35 -5.08
C THR A 207 18.17 -7.74 -5.70
N ALA A 208 17.01 -8.22 -6.14
CA ALA A 208 16.87 -9.53 -6.78
C ALA A 208 17.71 -9.67 -8.06
N LYS A 209 17.75 -8.63 -8.90
CA LYS A 209 18.54 -8.61 -10.15
C LYS A 209 20.05 -8.54 -9.93
N SER A 210 20.49 -8.10 -8.75
CA SER A 210 21.91 -8.01 -8.41
C SER A 210 22.51 -9.35 -7.95
N LEU A 211 21.67 -10.35 -7.69
CA LEU A 211 22.09 -11.67 -7.24
C LEU A 211 22.73 -12.48 -8.37
N SER A 212 23.63 -13.38 -8.00
CA SER A 212 24.18 -14.38 -8.91
C SER A 212 23.11 -15.43 -9.27
N ASP A 213 23.25 -16.09 -10.42
CA ASP A 213 22.32 -17.14 -10.84
C ASP A 213 22.16 -18.25 -9.79
N ALA A 214 23.25 -18.63 -9.11
CA ALA A 214 23.22 -19.61 -8.02
C ALA A 214 22.38 -19.11 -6.82
N SER A 215 22.57 -17.86 -6.41
CA SER A 215 21.79 -17.25 -5.32
C SER A 215 20.30 -17.10 -5.69
N ILE A 216 20.02 -16.77 -6.96
CA ILE A 216 18.64 -16.74 -7.47
C ILE A 216 18.03 -18.14 -7.37
N TYR A 217 18.75 -19.17 -7.82
CA TYR A 217 18.24 -20.54 -7.76
C TYR A 217 17.94 -21.00 -6.33
N GLU A 218 18.82 -20.73 -5.37
CA GLU A 218 18.58 -21.03 -3.95
C GLU A 218 17.34 -20.29 -3.40
N ALA A 219 17.14 -19.04 -3.79
CA ALA A 219 15.94 -18.27 -3.43
C ALA A 219 14.66 -18.85 -4.06
N LEU A 220 14.75 -19.44 -5.27
CA LEU A 220 13.62 -20.14 -5.90
C LEU A 220 13.35 -21.49 -5.20
N LEU A 221 14.39 -22.24 -4.84
CA LEU A 221 14.30 -23.53 -4.15
C LEU A 221 13.69 -23.41 -2.76
N SER A 222 13.71 -22.25 -2.12
CA SER A 222 13.02 -22.03 -0.85
C SER A 222 11.49 -21.87 -1.02
N ASN A 223 10.97 -21.95 -2.23
CA ASN A 223 9.54 -22.02 -2.51
C ASN A 223 9.07 -23.47 -2.72
N ASP A 224 8.17 -23.97 -1.87
CA ASP A 224 7.64 -25.34 -1.93
C ASP A 224 7.05 -25.73 -3.30
N SER A 225 6.35 -24.80 -3.94
CA SER A 225 5.73 -25.06 -5.24
C SER A 225 6.76 -25.18 -6.37
N PHE A 226 7.89 -24.45 -6.28
CA PHE A 226 9.00 -24.61 -7.21
C PHE A 226 9.79 -25.89 -6.93
N GLN A 227 10.04 -26.23 -5.65
CA GLN A 227 10.68 -27.50 -5.28
C GLN A 227 9.92 -28.70 -5.85
N THR A 228 8.58 -28.65 -5.81
CA THR A 228 7.73 -29.72 -6.34
C THR A 228 7.94 -29.93 -7.86
N ILE A 229 8.27 -28.88 -8.60
CA ILE A 229 8.61 -28.97 -10.02
C ILE A 229 9.99 -29.59 -10.20
N VAL A 230 11.00 -29.10 -9.47
CA VAL A 230 12.40 -29.55 -9.59
C VAL A 230 12.58 -31.00 -9.17
N LYS A 231 11.81 -31.50 -8.20
CA LYS A 231 11.82 -32.91 -7.74
C LYS A 231 11.32 -33.91 -8.80
N GLN A 232 10.70 -33.45 -9.89
CA GLN A 232 10.29 -34.32 -11.00
C GLN A 232 11.50 -34.84 -11.79
N SER A 233 11.31 -35.94 -12.51
CA SER A 233 12.35 -36.48 -13.40
C SER A 233 12.76 -35.47 -14.47
N GLU A 234 14.05 -35.47 -14.77
CA GLU A 234 14.64 -34.56 -15.75
C GLU A 234 13.99 -34.77 -17.11
N SER A 235 13.36 -33.72 -17.64
CA SER A 235 12.67 -33.78 -18.92
C SER A 235 12.46 -32.40 -19.50
N GLY A 236 12.25 -32.32 -20.82
CA GLY A 236 11.83 -31.07 -21.46
C GLY A 236 10.47 -30.55 -20.96
N LYS A 237 9.66 -31.40 -20.32
CA LYS A 237 8.44 -30.97 -19.61
C LYS A 237 8.79 -30.25 -18.31
N ARG A 238 9.65 -30.82 -17.47
CA ARG A 238 10.14 -30.21 -16.22
C ARG A 238 10.73 -28.83 -16.48
N TYR A 239 11.64 -28.74 -17.46
CA TYR A 239 12.28 -27.48 -17.84
C TYR A 239 11.26 -26.39 -18.19
N ARG A 240 10.28 -26.70 -19.06
CA ARG A 240 9.21 -25.76 -19.45
C ARG A 240 8.35 -25.33 -18.26
N GLN A 241 8.05 -26.24 -17.33
CA GLN A 241 7.28 -25.91 -16.12
C GLN A 241 8.07 -24.99 -15.19
N SER A 242 9.37 -25.25 -14.98
CA SER A 242 10.23 -24.40 -14.17
C SER A 242 10.31 -22.98 -14.73
N ILE A 243 10.61 -22.84 -16.04
CA ILE A 243 10.64 -21.53 -16.71
C ILE A 243 9.30 -20.81 -16.53
N LYS A 244 8.19 -21.48 -16.83
CA LYS A 244 6.86 -20.85 -16.74
C LYS A 244 6.52 -20.41 -15.32
N TRP A 245 6.89 -21.22 -14.32
CA TRP A 245 6.66 -20.90 -12.92
C TRP A 245 7.45 -19.65 -12.50
N VAL A 246 8.72 -19.55 -12.89
CA VAL A 246 9.57 -18.39 -12.59
C VAL A 246 9.07 -17.15 -13.33
N GLU A 247 8.67 -17.27 -14.60
CA GLU A 247 8.07 -16.14 -15.35
C GLU A 247 6.82 -15.58 -14.68
N LEU A 248 5.94 -16.45 -14.15
CA LEU A 248 4.70 -16.03 -13.50
C LEU A 248 4.94 -15.36 -12.15
N ASN A 249 5.95 -15.79 -11.39
CA ASN A 249 6.20 -15.29 -10.03
C ASN A 249 7.25 -14.16 -9.98
N TYR A 250 8.23 -14.23 -10.86
CA TYR A 250 9.45 -13.41 -10.87
C TYR A 250 9.83 -12.95 -12.29
N GLY A 251 8.84 -12.73 -13.16
CA GLY A 251 9.05 -12.29 -14.55
C GLY A 251 9.88 -11.00 -14.70
N PHE A 252 9.98 -10.18 -13.65
CA PHE A 252 10.86 -9.02 -13.62
C PHE A 252 12.34 -9.36 -13.80
N LEU A 253 12.79 -10.59 -13.48
CA LEU A 253 14.17 -11.05 -13.67
C LEU A 253 14.60 -11.02 -15.15
N GLY A 254 13.64 -11.16 -16.07
CA GLY A 254 13.88 -11.17 -17.50
C GLY A 254 14.22 -12.56 -18.03
N LYS A 255 13.81 -12.81 -19.28
CA LYS A 255 13.84 -14.15 -19.90
C LYS A 255 15.25 -14.78 -19.92
N GLY A 256 16.29 -14.00 -20.21
CA GLY A 256 17.66 -14.49 -20.26
C GLY A 256 18.15 -15.04 -18.91
N THR A 257 17.96 -14.28 -17.83
CA THR A 257 18.32 -14.71 -16.47
C THR A 257 17.51 -15.93 -16.05
N ILE A 258 16.20 -15.95 -16.33
CA ILE A 258 15.33 -17.09 -16.00
C ILE A 258 15.81 -18.37 -16.70
N GLU A 259 16.14 -18.29 -17.99
CA GLU A 259 16.65 -19.43 -18.74
C GLU A 259 18.02 -19.90 -18.23
N SER A 260 18.90 -18.98 -17.85
CA SER A 260 20.23 -19.27 -17.30
C SER A 260 20.13 -20.00 -15.96
N VAL A 261 19.36 -19.45 -15.02
CA VAL A 261 19.16 -19.99 -13.66
C VAL A 261 18.58 -21.40 -13.69
N VAL A 262 17.58 -21.66 -14.55
CA VAL A 262 16.92 -22.97 -14.65
C VAL A 262 17.74 -23.99 -15.45
N LYS A 263 18.69 -23.54 -16.30
CA LYS A 263 19.60 -24.46 -17.02
C LYS A 263 20.80 -24.89 -16.18
N ALA A 264 21.22 -24.06 -15.22
CA ALA A 264 22.39 -24.33 -14.38
C ALA A 264 22.16 -25.45 -13.33
N THR A 265 21.04 -26.19 -13.46
CA THR A 265 20.44 -27.06 -12.43
C THR A 265 19.87 -28.32 -13.06
#